data_AF-A0A087AWA0-F1
#
_entry.id   AF-A0A087AWA0-F1
#
_cell.length_a   1.000
_cell.length_b   1.000
_cell.length_c   1.000
_cell.angle_alpha   90.00
_cell.angle_beta   90.00
_cell.angle_gamma   90.00
#
_symmetry.space_group_name_H-M   'P 1'
#
loop_
_entity.id
_entity.type
_entity.pdbx_description
1 polymer ?
#
loop_
_entity_poly.entity_id
_entity_poly.type
_entity_poly.pdbx_seq_one_letter_code
_entity_poly.pdbx_strand_id
1 'polypeptide(L)'
;MSTTPHRSRTWLHIGLFILAIVLLAVVVWFAIRGHTGAPSTAAPTASATASAGASADAPDATAPVSAREVREANAVRFEQLWRTYGADSTIDPKEFAHRPAGDVLKQLRVTDYTPPDWSAVSTIQRNSDYGPTGQNPACQGTTNSFSCMAYPTVGEWWVQQAWGSGSRWIEGPTVEHTGEHTATVTGVVRAILVEPGDTFHSTDTYALTPSWQDYPVSDELTFDTDGKVSEVSSNQLSPWWVSPWNQLWDTNMNRIMANGRRVAIPVQGQPVMDINPTQPIMRAPATQADLDGKVDWSLWEGMCMASCGDQQQGFTVSPDGREH
;
A
#
# COMPACT_ATOMS: atom_id res chain seq x y z
N MET A 1 28.00 -3.36 -56.12
CA MET A 1 28.58 -4.08 -54.97
C MET A 1 27.55 -4.07 -53.86
N SER A 2 26.97 -5.24 -53.57
CA SER A 2 25.95 -5.43 -52.53
C SER A 2 26.64 -5.55 -51.17
N THR A 3 26.29 -4.70 -50.21
CA THR A 3 26.79 -4.76 -48.83
C THR A 3 25.73 -5.40 -47.93
N THR A 4 26.04 -6.60 -47.47
CA THR A 4 25.30 -7.42 -46.50
C THR A 4 25.30 -6.77 -45.11
N PRO A 5 24.20 -6.83 -44.31
CA PRO A 5 24.21 -6.27 -42.97
C PRO A 5 24.76 -7.27 -41.94
N HIS A 6 25.82 -6.87 -41.25
CA HIS A 6 26.52 -7.61 -40.19
C HIS A 6 25.80 -7.60 -38.82
N ARG A 7 24.45 -7.54 -38.80
CA ARG A 7 23.66 -7.30 -37.58
C ARG A 7 23.24 -8.56 -36.81
N SER A 8 23.54 -9.77 -37.32
CA SER A 8 23.07 -11.03 -36.71
C SER A 8 23.99 -11.61 -35.63
N ARG A 9 25.27 -11.20 -35.58
CA ARG A 9 26.26 -11.78 -34.65
C ARG A 9 26.16 -11.22 -33.23
N THR A 10 25.82 -9.95 -33.05
CA THR A 10 25.73 -9.31 -31.72
C THR A 10 24.53 -9.80 -30.90
N TRP A 11 23.39 -10.08 -31.54
CA TRP A 11 22.21 -10.62 -30.86
C TRP A 11 22.41 -12.06 -30.38
N LEU A 12 23.20 -12.86 -31.10
CA LEU A 12 23.53 -14.23 -30.70
C LEU A 12 24.39 -14.27 -29.43
N HIS A 13 25.31 -13.32 -29.27
CA HIS A 13 26.17 -13.21 -28.08
C HIS A 13 25.40 -12.74 -26.84
N ILE A 14 24.45 -11.81 -27.00
CA ILE A 14 23.58 -11.36 -25.90
C ILE A 14 22.66 -12.51 -25.43
N GLY A 15 22.09 -13.27 -26.37
CA GLY A 15 21.25 -14.43 -26.04
C GLY A 15 22.02 -15.52 -25.27
N LEU A 16 23.26 -15.82 -25.67
CA LEU A 16 24.13 -16.76 -24.97
C LEU A 16 24.51 -16.29 -23.55
N PHE A 17 24.70 -14.99 -23.35
CA PHE A 17 25.03 -14.42 -22.05
C PHE A 17 23.85 -14.52 -21.06
N ILE A 18 22.63 -14.24 -21.52
CA ILE A 18 21.41 -14.37 -20.71
C ILE A 18 21.17 -15.83 -20.34
N LEU A 19 21.35 -16.77 -21.29
CA LEU A 19 21.21 -18.20 -21.02
C LEU A 19 22.21 -18.70 -19.97
N ALA A 20 23.46 -18.23 -20.01
CA ALA A 20 24.48 -18.62 -19.03
C ALA A 20 24.16 -18.11 -17.61
N ILE A 21 23.61 -16.90 -17.48
CA ILE A 21 23.18 -16.34 -16.18
C ILE A 21 22.00 -17.15 -15.61
N VAL A 22 21.02 -17.50 -16.45
CA VAL A 22 19.87 -18.33 -16.02
C VAL A 22 20.33 -19.73 -15.60
N LEU A 23 21.24 -20.36 -16.34
CA LEU A 23 21.79 -21.67 -15.97
C LEU A 23 22.58 -21.61 -14.65
N LEU A 24 23.35 -20.55 -14.40
CA LEU A 24 24.05 -20.34 -13.13
C LEU A 24 23.07 -20.19 -11.95
N ALA A 25 22.00 -19.42 -12.13
CA ALA A 25 20.97 -19.26 -11.11
C ALA A 25 20.28 -20.59 -10.77
N VAL A 26 20.01 -21.44 -11.78
CA VAL A 26 19.43 -22.77 -11.59
C VAL A 26 20.39 -23.73 -10.87
N VAL A 27 21.68 -23.73 -11.22
CA VAL A 27 22.68 -24.59 -10.55
C VAL A 27 22.86 -24.19 -9.08
N VAL A 28 22.90 -22.89 -8.78
CA VAL A 28 22.97 -22.39 -7.39
C VAL A 28 21.72 -22.79 -6.61
N TRP A 29 20.53 -22.70 -7.23
CA TRP A 29 19.28 -23.15 -6.61
C TRP A 29 19.26 -24.65 -6.26
N PHE A 30 19.78 -25.51 -7.14
CA PHE A 30 19.87 -26.94 -6.88
C PHE A 30 20.95 -27.31 -5.87
N ALA A 31 22.07 -26.59 -5.82
CA ALA A 31 23.12 -26.80 -4.84
C ALA A 31 22.67 -26.46 -3.41
N ILE A 32 21.84 -25.43 -3.23
CA ILE A 32 21.30 -25.02 -1.93
C ILE A 32 20.24 -26.03 -1.42
N ARG A 33 19.47 -26.66 -2.32
CA ARG A 33 18.47 -27.68 -1.93
C ARG A 33 19.04 -29.09 -1.73
N GLY A 34 20.24 -29.39 -2.23
CA GLY A 34 20.84 -30.72 -2.18
C GLY A 34 21.49 -31.13 -0.85
N HIS A 35 21.49 -30.27 0.18
CA HIS A 35 22.20 -30.52 1.45
C HIS A 35 21.30 -30.53 2.69
N THR A 36 20.11 -31.15 2.58
CA THR A 36 19.33 -31.53 3.76
C THR A 36 18.98 -33.03 3.73
N GLY A 37 19.59 -33.79 4.64
CA GLY A 37 19.04 -35.06 5.13
C GLY A 37 19.74 -36.36 4.69
N ALA A 38 20.80 -36.77 5.39
CA ALA A 38 21.12 -38.18 5.60
C ALA A 38 21.00 -38.48 7.12
N PRO A 39 20.24 -39.50 7.54
CA PRO A 39 20.05 -39.80 8.96
C PRO A 39 21.19 -40.66 9.51
N SER A 40 21.81 -40.23 10.61
CA SER A 40 22.71 -41.06 11.40
C SER A 40 22.02 -41.47 12.69
N THR A 41 21.65 -42.75 12.78
CA THR A 41 21.09 -43.39 13.97
C THR A 41 22.21 -44.11 14.71
N ALA A 42 22.54 -43.66 15.92
CA ALA A 42 23.21 -44.48 16.92
C ALA A 42 22.81 -44.01 18.33
N ALA A 43 22.06 -44.86 19.03
CA ALA A 43 21.88 -44.80 20.48
C ALA A 43 23.18 -45.25 21.19
N PRO A 44 23.37 -44.92 22.48
CA PRO A 44 22.90 -45.85 23.50
C PRO A 44 22.32 -45.23 24.80
N THR A 45 21.32 -45.95 25.30
CA THR A 45 20.96 -46.30 26.69
C THR A 45 21.65 -45.62 27.88
N ALA A 46 20.84 -45.07 28.79
CA ALA A 46 20.98 -45.30 30.23
C ALA A 46 19.64 -45.03 30.96
N SER A 47 19.19 -46.02 31.74
CA SER A 47 18.02 -45.98 32.62
C SER A 47 18.33 -45.27 33.93
N ALA A 48 17.37 -44.51 34.48
CA ALA A 48 17.22 -44.36 35.93
C ALA A 48 15.77 -44.00 36.33
N THR A 49 15.28 -44.78 37.28
CA THR A 49 13.96 -44.92 37.88
C THR A 49 13.47 -43.72 38.73
N ALA A 50 12.18 -43.42 38.58
CA ALA A 50 11.17 -42.85 39.50
C ALA A 50 11.57 -42.07 40.78
N SER A 51 10.89 -40.93 41.00
CA SER A 51 9.91 -40.82 42.10
C SER A 51 9.04 -39.56 41.99
N ALA A 52 7.77 -39.77 42.32
CA ALA A 52 6.73 -38.76 42.48
C ALA A 52 7.00 -37.85 43.68
N GLY A 53 6.60 -36.59 43.55
CA GLY A 53 6.53 -35.61 44.61
C GLY A 53 5.63 -34.47 44.17
N ALA A 54 4.32 -34.71 44.19
CA ALA A 54 3.34 -33.64 44.09
C ALA A 54 3.42 -32.80 45.37
N SER A 55 3.78 -31.54 45.24
CA SER A 55 3.46 -30.50 46.21
C SER A 55 2.83 -29.36 45.43
N ALA A 56 1.60 -29.05 45.82
CA ALA A 56 0.80 -27.99 45.26
C ALA A 56 1.41 -26.65 45.68
N ASP A 57 2.02 -25.95 44.73
CA ASP A 57 2.34 -24.54 44.87
C ASP A 57 1.25 -23.70 44.18
N ALA A 58 1.05 -22.52 44.77
CA ALA A 58 0.09 -21.47 44.48
C ALA A 58 -0.09 -21.13 42.98
N PRO A 59 -1.21 -20.48 42.57
CA PRO A 59 -1.40 -20.07 41.18
C PRO A 59 -0.22 -19.23 40.71
N ASP A 60 0.35 -19.70 39.62
CA ASP A 60 1.57 -19.24 38.96
C ASP A 60 1.61 -17.70 38.89
N ALA A 61 2.70 -17.13 39.40
CA ALA A 61 3.09 -15.79 39.04
C ALA A 61 3.28 -15.76 37.52
N THR A 62 2.75 -14.76 36.85
CA THR A 62 2.82 -14.55 35.40
C THR A 62 4.17 -15.02 34.84
N ALA A 63 4.16 -16.12 34.09
CA ALA A 63 5.39 -16.67 33.51
C ALA A 63 6.15 -15.54 32.77
N PRO A 64 7.49 -15.46 32.90
CA PRO A 64 8.27 -14.42 32.25
C PRO A 64 8.08 -14.53 30.74
N VAL A 65 7.65 -13.43 30.11
CA VAL A 65 7.56 -13.33 28.65
C VAL A 65 8.96 -13.59 28.08
N SER A 66 9.06 -14.53 27.15
CA SER A 66 10.33 -14.89 26.54
C SER A 66 10.86 -13.72 25.70
N ALA A 67 12.19 -13.62 25.60
CA ALA A 67 12.83 -12.59 24.76
C ALA A 67 12.36 -12.66 23.29
N ARG A 68 11.97 -13.86 22.83
CA ARG A 68 11.39 -14.07 21.51
C ARG A 68 10.02 -13.40 21.37
N GLU A 69 9.11 -13.62 22.31
CA GLU A 69 7.78 -12.99 22.31
C GLU A 69 7.87 -11.46 22.38
N VAL A 70 8.84 -10.91 23.12
CA VAL A 70 9.09 -9.45 23.14
C VAL A 70 9.49 -8.94 21.75
N ARG A 71 10.41 -9.64 21.06
CA ARG A 71 10.84 -9.27 19.70
C ARG A 71 9.69 -9.36 18.69
N GLU A 72 8.88 -10.41 18.79
CA GLU A 72 7.69 -10.57 17.94
C GLU A 72 6.70 -9.42 18.14
N ALA A 73 6.39 -9.07 19.39
CA ALA A 73 5.51 -7.95 19.69
C ALA A 73 6.09 -6.60 19.21
N ASN A 74 7.39 -6.39 19.38
CA ASN A 74 8.07 -5.19 18.89
C ASN A 74 8.07 -5.12 17.36
N ALA A 75 8.28 -6.24 16.66
CA ALA A 75 8.21 -6.31 15.20
C ALA A 75 6.83 -5.92 14.68
N VAL A 76 5.77 -6.55 15.20
CA VAL A 76 4.38 -6.23 14.83
C VAL A 76 4.08 -4.75 15.06
N ARG A 77 4.41 -4.24 16.25
CA ARG A 77 4.13 -2.84 16.60
C ARG A 77 4.94 -1.86 15.76
N PHE A 78 6.21 -2.16 15.50
CA PHE A 78 7.06 -1.37 14.62
C PHE A 78 6.46 -1.30 13.22
N GLU A 79 6.12 -2.45 12.61
CA GLU A 79 5.56 -2.54 11.25
C GLU A 79 4.18 -1.86 11.12
N GLN A 80 3.37 -1.91 12.18
CA GLN A 80 2.12 -1.16 12.24
C GLN A 80 2.39 0.36 12.22
N LEU A 81 3.29 0.87 13.06
CA LEU A 81 3.67 2.29 13.06
C LEU A 81 4.34 2.69 11.75
N TRP A 82 5.13 1.79 11.17
CA TRP A 82 5.92 2.07 9.98
C TRP A 82 5.07 2.27 8.72
N ARG A 83 3.90 1.63 8.67
CA ARG A 83 3.07 1.52 7.45
C ARG A 83 1.63 1.99 7.59
N THR A 84 1.18 2.31 8.81
CA THR A 84 -0.18 2.77 9.04
C THR A 84 -0.20 4.29 9.15
N TYR A 85 -0.81 4.98 8.19
CA TYR A 85 -0.92 6.44 8.22
C TYR A 85 -2.05 6.98 7.35
N GLY A 86 -2.40 8.25 7.58
CA GLY A 86 -3.25 9.03 6.68
C GLY A 86 -4.66 8.46 6.50
N ALA A 87 -5.22 8.69 5.30
CA ALA A 87 -6.58 8.30 4.95
C ALA A 87 -6.78 6.80 5.10
N ASP A 88 -7.95 6.39 5.58
CA ASP A 88 -8.25 4.97 5.76
C ASP A 88 -8.31 4.23 4.43
N SER A 89 -7.33 3.37 4.20
CA SER A 89 -7.23 2.58 2.98
C SER A 89 -7.98 1.26 3.04
N THR A 90 -8.49 0.85 4.22
CA THR A 90 -9.22 -0.41 4.40
C THR A 90 -10.74 -0.24 4.35
N ILE A 91 -11.24 0.99 4.43
CA ILE A 91 -12.67 1.29 4.34
C ILE A 91 -13.29 0.72 3.08
N ASP A 92 -14.47 0.10 3.21
CA ASP A 92 -15.25 -0.36 2.07
C ASP A 92 -15.80 0.88 1.33
N PRO A 93 -15.51 1.07 0.02
CA PRO A 93 -16.05 2.16 -0.78
C PRO A 93 -17.58 2.32 -0.69
N LYS A 94 -18.31 1.23 -0.43
CA LYS A 94 -19.77 1.24 -0.24
C LYS A 94 -20.23 2.10 0.93
N GLU A 95 -19.41 2.23 1.97
CA GLU A 95 -19.74 3.06 3.14
C GLU A 95 -19.83 4.55 2.81
N PHE A 96 -19.29 4.96 1.67
CA PHE A 96 -19.37 6.34 1.18
C PHE A 96 -20.53 6.58 0.21
N ALA A 97 -21.13 5.52 -0.33
CA ALA A 97 -22.16 5.64 -1.34
C ALA A 97 -23.37 6.44 -0.83
N HIS A 98 -23.80 7.40 -1.64
CA HIS A 98 -24.91 8.33 -1.42
C HIS A 98 -24.79 9.22 -0.18
N ARG A 99 -23.63 9.27 0.47
CA ARG A 99 -23.36 10.24 1.53
C ARG A 99 -23.08 11.63 0.93
N PRO A 100 -23.28 12.71 1.70
CA PRO A 100 -22.87 14.05 1.27
C PRO A 100 -21.37 14.08 0.94
N ALA A 101 -21.02 14.64 -0.23
CA ALA A 101 -19.65 14.68 -0.72
C ALA A 101 -18.71 15.36 0.28
N GLY A 102 -19.15 16.45 0.92
CA GLY A 102 -18.37 17.15 1.94
C GLY A 102 -17.97 16.28 3.14
N ASP A 103 -18.86 15.38 3.59
CA ASP A 103 -18.58 14.47 4.70
C ASP A 103 -17.56 13.39 4.30
N VAL A 104 -17.71 12.83 3.11
CA VAL A 104 -16.78 11.84 2.55
C VAL A 104 -15.40 12.47 2.35
N LEU A 105 -15.34 13.66 1.76
CA LEU A 105 -14.09 14.39 1.58
C LEU A 105 -13.42 14.74 2.90
N LYS A 106 -14.17 15.16 3.91
CA LYS A 106 -13.62 15.44 5.24
C LYS A 106 -12.99 14.18 5.87
N GLN A 107 -13.62 13.02 5.69
CA GLN A 107 -13.10 11.75 6.19
C GLN A 107 -11.83 11.30 5.46
N LEU A 108 -11.72 11.61 4.17
CA LEU A 108 -10.58 11.23 3.33
C LEU A 108 -9.44 12.26 3.30
N ARG A 109 -9.66 13.48 3.81
CA ARG A 109 -8.66 14.56 3.80
C ARG A 109 -7.49 14.20 4.72
N VAL A 110 -6.28 14.42 4.22
CA VAL A 110 -5.05 14.38 5.03
C VAL A 110 -4.30 15.69 4.85
N THR A 111 -4.11 16.40 5.95
CA THR A 111 -3.37 17.68 5.99
C THR A 111 -2.09 17.62 6.80
N ASP A 112 -1.84 16.50 7.48
CA ASP A 112 -0.71 16.31 8.35
C ASP A 112 -0.14 14.91 8.16
N TYR A 113 1.18 14.84 7.99
CA TYR A 113 1.96 13.61 7.92
C TYR A 113 2.95 13.60 9.08
N THR A 114 2.48 13.82 10.30
CA THR A 114 3.32 13.72 11.48
C THR A 114 3.82 12.27 11.64
N PRO A 115 5.14 12.05 11.69
CA PRO A 115 5.65 10.70 11.83
C PRO A 115 5.36 10.13 13.23
N PRO A 116 5.05 8.82 13.34
CA PRO A 116 4.75 8.20 14.62
C PRO A 116 5.98 8.07 15.52
N ASP A 117 5.81 8.07 16.83
CA ASP A 117 6.87 7.71 17.76
C ASP A 117 7.03 6.18 17.82
N TRP A 118 8.18 5.69 17.35
CA TRP A 118 8.56 4.27 17.42
C TRP A 118 9.73 4.01 18.38
N SER A 119 10.16 4.99 19.17
CA SER A 119 11.33 4.87 20.08
C SER A 119 11.20 3.75 21.12
N ALA A 120 9.95 3.37 21.45
CA ALA A 120 9.66 2.25 22.34
C ALA A 120 10.00 0.88 21.72
N VAL A 121 9.95 0.75 20.39
CA VAL A 121 10.07 -0.53 19.67
C VAL A 121 11.21 -0.58 18.65
N SER A 122 11.86 0.56 18.38
CA SER A 122 12.94 0.66 17.41
C SER A 122 14.02 1.65 17.85
N THR A 123 15.26 1.36 17.46
CA THR A 123 16.42 2.23 17.60
C THR A 123 16.81 2.91 16.28
N ILE A 124 16.07 2.66 15.20
CA ILE A 124 16.27 3.28 13.89
C ILE A 124 16.08 4.80 14.02
N GLN A 125 17.11 5.53 13.61
CA GLN A 125 17.11 6.98 13.54
C GLN A 125 16.46 7.44 12.23
N ARG A 126 15.62 8.48 12.31
CA ARG A 126 15.02 9.10 11.14
C ARG A 126 16.06 9.94 10.41
N ASN A 127 16.17 9.76 9.10
CA ASN A 127 16.91 10.68 8.26
C ASN A 127 16.07 11.95 8.01
N SER A 128 16.63 13.14 8.28
CA SER A 128 15.95 14.42 8.07
C SER A 128 15.57 14.70 6.61
N ASP A 129 16.32 14.11 5.68
CA ASP A 129 16.08 14.27 4.24
C ASP A 129 14.94 13.36 3.75
N TYR A 130 14.50 12.42 4.57
CA TYR A 130 13.49 11.41 4.22
C TYR A 130 12.14 11.73 4.86
N GLY A 131 11.13 11.07 4.31
CA GLY A 131 9.76 11.21 4.78
C GLY A 131 9.20 12.62 4.57
N PRO A 132 8.15 12.98 5.31
CA PRO A 132 7.40 14.22 5.09
C PRO A 132 8.22 15.49 5.39
N THR A 133 9.30 15.38 6.17
CA THR A 133 10.22 16.49 6.46
C THR A 133 11.30 16.69 5.41
N GLY A 134 11.44 15.74 4.48
CA GLY A 134 12.41 15.81 3.39
C GLY A 134 12.15 17.00 2.46
N GLN A 135 13.14 17.31 1.62
CA GLN A 135 13.04 18.43 0.70
C GLN A 135 11.89 18.26 -0.30
N ASN A 136 11.12 19.32 -0.52
CA ASN A 136 10.12 19.35 -1.59
C ASN A 136 10.74 18.98 -2.96
N PRO A 137 10.27 17.92 -3.64
CA PRO A 137 10.83 17.45 -4.91
C PRO A 137 10.65 18.46 -6.05
N ALA A 138 9.71 19.42 -5.94
CA ALA A 138 9.56 20.52 -6.89
C ALA A 138 10.72 21.54 -6.82
N CYS A 139 11.65 21.40 -5.87
CA CYS A 139 12.78 22.31 -5.67
C CYS A 139 14.07 21.93 -6.38
N GLN A 140 14.08 20.82 -7.13
CA GLN A 140 15.27 20.36 -7.83
C GLN A 140 15.77 21.44 -8.81
N GLY A 141 16.90 22.06 -8.47
CA GLY A 141 17.60 23.06 -9.29
C GLY A 141 17.28 24.53 -8.98
N THR A 142 16.21 24.86 -8.24
CA THR A 142 15.92 26.24 -7.82
C THR A 142 15.19 26.31 -6.48
N THR A 143 15.85 26.83 -5.46
CA THR A 143 15.26 27.06 -4.12
C THR A 143 14.33 28.27 -4.07
N ASN A 144 14.35 29.12 -5.10
CA ASN A 144 13.64 30.39 -5.12
C ASN A 144 12.29 30.32 -5.86
N SER A 145 11.84 29.13 -6.28
CA SER A 145 10.51 28.99 -6.86
C SER A 145 9.43 29.21 -5.78
N PHE A 146 8.25 29.67 -6.19
CA PHE A 146 7.13 29.88 -5.26
C PHE A 146 6.82 28.60 -4.46
N SER A 147 6.78 27.44 -5.13
CA SER A 147 6.50 26.15 -4.50
C SER A 147 7.51 25.81 -3.41
N CYS A 148 8.78 26.18 -3.57
CA CYS A 148 9.83 25.92 -2.58
C CYS A 148 9.77 26.85 -1.37
N MET A 149 9.42 28.11 -1.59
CA MET A 149 9.29 29.08 -0.51
C MET A 149 7.99 28.89 0.27
N ALA A 150 6.90 28.53 -0.41
CA ALA A 150 5.61 28.29 0.22
C ALA A 150 5.53 26.92 0.91
N TYR A 151 6.18 25.90 0.35
CA TYR A 151 6.15 24.52 0.82
C TYR A 151 7.58 23.95 0.85
N PRO A 152 8.37 24.27 1.89
CA PRO A 152 9.78 23.86 1.98
C PRO A 152 9.95 22.34 2.11
N THR A 153 9.01 21.67 2.79
CA THR A 153 9.04 20.21 2.95
C THR A 153 8.15 19.49 1.93
N VAL A 154 8.47 18.24 1.64
CA VAL A 154 7.68 17.40 0.74
C VAL A 154 6.29 17.09 1.30
N GLY A 155 6.12 16.98 2.62
CA GLY A 155 4.82 16.80 3.26
C GLY A 155 3.90 18.00 3.04
N GLU A 156 4.40 19.22 3.25
CA GLU A 156 3.66 20.48 3.01
C GLU A 156 3.31 20.64 1.52
N TRP A 157 4.20 20.23 0.63
CA TRP A 157 3.93 20.25 -0.81
C TRP A 157 2.88 19.20 -1.20
N TRP A 158 2.98 17.99 -0.63
CA TRP A 158 2.11 16.86 -0.97
C TRP A 158 0.64 17.11 -0.62
N VAL A 159 0.34 17.81 0.49
CA VAL A 159 -1.05 18.18 0.85
C VAL A 159 -1.71 19.17 -0.13
N GLN A 160 -0.91 19.76 -1.04
CA GLN A 160 -1.37 20.58 -2.17
C GLN A 160 -1.49 19.76 -3.47
N GLN A 161 -0.89 18.56 -3.53
CA GLN A 161 -0.95 17.67 -4.69
C GLN A 161 -2.04 16.62 -4.55
N ALA A 162 -2.28 16.11 -3.34
CA ALA A 162 -3.28 15.08 -3.08
C ALA A 162 -4.27 15.57 -2.02
N TRP A 163 -5.54 15.18 -2.19
CA TRP A 163 -6.55 15.44 -1.18
C TRP A 163 -6.27 14.62 0.09
N GLY A 164 -5.88 13.37 -0.11
CA GLY A 164 -5.42 12.48 0.95
C GLY A 164 -4.64 11.30 0.37
N SER A 165 -3.66 10.83 1.13
CA SER A 165 -3.06 9.52 0.92
C SER A 165 -2.88 8.81 2.26
N GLY A 166 -2.74 7.50 2.19
CA GLY A 166 -2.56 6.68 3.39
C GLY A 166 -2.30 5.24 3.03
N SER A 167 -1.88 4.47 4.03
CA SER A 167 -1.82 3.03 3.91
C SER A 167 -2.05 2.36 5.25
N ARG A 168 -2.45 1.09 5.20
CA ARG A 168 -2.75 0.22 6.35
C ARG A 168 -2.58 -1.24 5.92
N TRP A 169 -2.25 -2.09 6.88
CA TRP A 169 -2.26 -3.54 6.70
C TRP A 169 -3.69 -4.04 6.44
N ILE A 170 -3.84 -4.90 5.43
CA ILE A 170 -5.09 -5.66 5.17
C ILE A 170 -4.91 -7.15 5.45
N GLU A 171 -3.65 -7.61 5.52
CA GLU A 171 -3.26 -8.96 5.89
C GLU A 171 -1.90 -8.90 6.60
N GLY A 172 -1.76 -9.51 7.78
CA GLY A 172 -0.55 -9.39 8.60
C GLY A 172 -0.54 -8.12 9.48
N PRO A 173 0.63 -7.69 9.99
CA PRO A 173 1.95 -8.27 9.78
C PRO A 173 2.11 -9.65 10.47
N THR A 174 2.66 -10.61 9.74
CA THR A 174 3.00 -11.95 10.25
C THR A 174 4.51 -12.05 10.43
N VAL A 175 4.96 -12.48 11.61
CA VAL A 175 6.38 -12.52 11.98
C VAL A 175 6.88 -13.97 12.03
N GLU A 176 7.98 -14.25 11.34
CA GLU A 176 8.69 -15.52 11.40
C GLU A 176 10.13 -15.28 11.84
N HIS A 177 10.55 -15.89 12.94
CA HIS A 177 11.94 -15.78 13.40
C HIS A 177 12.88 -16.60 12.52
N THR A 178 13.84 -15.94 11.88
CA THR A 178 14.87 -16.56 11.04
C THR A 178 16.19 -16.80 11.77
N GLY A 179 16.32 -16.25 12.97
CA GLY A 179 17.49 -16.38 13.83
C GLY A 179 17.21 -15.85 15.24
N GLU A 180 18.25 -15.80 16.09
CA GLU A 180 18.10 -15.31 17.46
C GLU A 180 17.70 -13.83 17.50
N HIS A 181 18.32 -13.01 16.64
CA HIS A 181 18.12 -11.56 16.56
C HIS A 181 17.56 -11.09 15.21
N THR A 182 16.94 -12.00 14.45
CA THR A 182 16.36 -11.67 13.16
C THR A 182 14.96 -12.25 13.00
N ALA A 183 14.10 -11.55 12.28
CA ALA A 183 12.79 -12.05 11.88
C ALA A 183 12.42 -11.53 10.50
N THR A 184 11.63 -12.31 9.77
CA THR A 184 10.99 -11.88 8.54
C THR A 184 9.55 -11.47 8.86
N VAL A 185 9.13 -10.32 8.35
CA VAL A 185 7.73 -9.86 8.42
C VAL A 185 7.10 -9.90 7.05
N THR A 186 5.93 -10.52 6.95
CA THR A 186 5.18 -10.66 5.71
C THR A 186 3.73 -10.21 5.85
N GLY A 187 3.11 -9.91 4.71
CA GLY A 187 1.68 -9.65 4.60
C GLY A 187 1.39 -8.69 3.45
N VAL A 188 0.27 -7.96 3.53
CA VAL A 188 -0.16 -7.04 2.49
C VAL A 188 -0.61 -5.71 3.08
N VAL A 189 -0.06 -4.62 2.53
CA VAL A 189 -0.46 -3.25 2.84
C VAL A 189 -1.25 -2.68 1.68
N ARG A 190 -2.42 -2.13 1.97
CA ARG A 190 -3.22 -1.38 0.99
C ARG A 190 -2.93 0.10 1.13
N ALA A 191 -2.57 0.74 0.03
CA ALA A 191 -2.50 2.20 -0.06
C ALA A 191 -3.78 2.78 -0.66
N ILE A 192 -4.08 4.03 -0.31
CA ILE A 192 -5.13 4.84 -0.93
C ILE A 192 -4.55 6.17 -1.41
N LEU A 193 -5.05 6.65 -2.55
CA LEU A 193 -4.81 8.00 -3.06
C LEU A 193 -6.13 8.65 -3.45
N VAL A 194 -6.31 9.89 -3.03
CA VAL A 194 -7.43 10.76 -3.40
C VAL A 194 -6.85 12.02 -4.02
N GLU A 195 -7.16 12.29 -5.28
CA GLU A 195 -6.78 13.51 -6.00
C GLU A 195 -8.04 14.22 -6.49
N PRO A 196 -7.99 15.54 -6.70
CA PRO A 196 -9.05 16.25 -7.40
C PRO A 196 -9.07 15.81 -8.86
N GLY A 197 -10.23 15.97 -9.48
CA GLY A 197 -10.40 15.70 -10.91
C GLY A 197 -11.70 15.01 -11.22
N ASP A 198 -12.40 14.44 -10.25
CA ASP A 198 -13.67 13.75 -10.47
C ASP A 198 -14.77 14.69 -10.97
N THR A 199 -15.19 14.49 -12.22
CA THR A 199 -16.13 15.40 -12.91
C THR A 199 -17.43 14.75 -13.34
N PHE A 200 -17.50 13.40 -13.39
CA PHE A 200 -18.74 12.73 -13.78
C PHE A 200 -19.84 12.93 -12.75
N HIS A 201 -21.02 13.34 -13.22
CA HIS A 201 -22.20 13.46 -12.39
C HIS A 201 -23.47 13.15 -13.17
N SER A 202 -24.52 12.77 -12.44
CA SER A 202 -25.89 12.70 -12.95
C SER A 202 -26.81 13.34 -11.93
N THR A 203 -27.55 14.36 -12.35
CA THR A 203 -28.31 15.22 -11.43
C THR A 203 -27.40 15.79 -10.33
N ASP A 204 -27.74 15.60 -9.05
CA ASP A 204 -26.96 16.03 -7.88
C ASP A 204 -26.00 14.94 -7.35
N THR A 205 -25.87 13.81 -8.04
CA THR A 205 -24.94 12.74 -7.64
C THR A 205 -23.68 12.78 -8.48
N TYR A 206 -22.52 12.87 -7.81
CA TYR A 206 -21.20 12.94 -8.42
C TYR A 206 -20.42 11.65 -8.17
N ALA A 207 -19.52 11.29 -9.07
CA ALA A 207 -18.56 10.22 -8.83
C ALA A 207 -17.38 10.75 -8.01
N LEU A 208 -16.96 10.01 -7.00
CA LEU A 208 -15.66 10.15 -6.35
C LEU A 208 -14.86 8.88 -6.64
N THR A 209 -13.62 8.98 -7.15
CA THR A 209 -12.84 7.84 -7.62
C THR A 209 -11.45 7.72 -6.97
N PRO A 210 -11.35 7.50 -5.64
CA PRO A 210 -10.07 7.18 -5.03
C PRO A 210 -9.46 5.94 -5.69
N SER A 211 -8.14 5.85 -5.61
CA SER A 211 -7.40 4.67 -6.04
C SER A 211 -6.88 3.89 -4.85
N TRP A 212 -7.05 2.57 -4.89
CA TRP A 212 -6.48 1.62 -3.95
C TRP A 212 -5.50 0.69 -4.65
N GLN A 213 -4.39 0.41 -4.00
CA GLN A 213 -3.43 -0.57 -4.50
C GLN A 213 -2.82 -1.37 -3.37
N ASP A 214 -2.69 -2.68 -3.60
CA ASP A 214 -2.16 -3.63 -2.63
C ASP A 214 -0.69 -3.88 -2.90
N TYR A 215 0.11 -3.88 -1.84
CA TYR A 215 1.55 -4.05 -1.88
C TYR A 215 1.93 -5.22 -0.96
N PRO A 216 2.52 -6.29 -1.50
CA PRO A 216 3.08 -7.34 -0.67
C PRO A 216 4.28 -6.78 0.09
N VAL A 217 4.35 -7.11 1.37
CA VAL A 217 5.47 -6.79 2.24
C VAL A 217 6.25 -8.06 2.55
N SER A 218 7.57 -7.97 2.49
CA SER A 218 8.50 -9.00 2.91
C SER A 218 9.77 -8.30 3.39
N ASP A 219 9.81 -8.02 4.68
CA ASP A 219 10.93 -7.32 5.31
C ASP A 219 11.71 -8.27 6.21
N GLU A 220 13.02 -8.09 6.26
CA GLU A 220 13.90 -8.67 7.26
C GLU A 220 14.21 -7.61 8.32
N LEU A 221 13.89 -7.94 9.56
CA LEU A 221 14.14 -7.11 10.73
C LEU A 221 15.32 -7.67 11.51
N THR A 222 16.23 -6.79 11.89
CA THR A 222 17.27 -7.07 12.90
C THR A 222 16.85 -6.44 14.22
N PHE A 223 17.07 -7.16 15.33
CA PHE A 223 16.82 -6.66 16.67
C PHE A 223 18.13 -6.40 17.42
N ASP A 224 18.15 -5.33 18.21
CA ASP A 224 19.22 -5.11 19.19
C ASP A 224 19.08 -6.03 20.41
N THR A 225 19.98 -5.85 21.39
CA THR A 225 20.02 -6.63 22.62
C THR A 225 18.79 -6.45 23.50
N ASP A 226 18.09 -5.31 23.37
CA ASP A 226 16.86 -5.01 24.11
C ASP A 226 15.61 -5.50 23.36
N GLY A 227 15.79 -6.15 22.20
CA GLY A 227 14.72 -6.66 21.37
C GLY A 227 14.00 -5.60 20.55
N LYS A 228 14.56 -4.39 20.40
CA LYS A 228 14.02 -3.35 19.53
C LYS A 228 14.54 -3.49 18.11
N VAL A 229 13.74 -3.10 17.13
CA VAL A 229 14.11 -3.13 15.71
C VAL A 229 15.22 -2.11 15.44
N SER A 230 16.38 -2.56 15.02
CA SER A 230 17.56 -1.72 14.73
C SER A 230 17.81 -1.55 13.23
N GLU A 231 17.28 -2.45 12.41
CA GLU A 231 17.44 -2.42 10.95
C GLU A 231 16.23 -3.04 10.27
N VAL A 232 15.92 -2.52 9.07
CA VAL A 232 14.92 -3.07 8.15
C VAL A 232 15.57 -3.23 6.79
N SER A 233 15.50 -4.43 6.23
CA SER A 233 15.86 -4.72 4.85
C SER A 233 14.64 -5.23 4.10
N SER A 234 14.17 -4.51 3.09
CA SER A 234 13.02 -4.93 2.29
C SER A 234 13.46 -5.81 1.12
N ASN A 235 12.93 -7.04 1.07
CA ASN A 235 13.15 -7.97 -0.04
C ASN A 235 12.23 -7.67 -1.25
N GLN A 236 11.30 -6.72 -1.10
CA GLN A 236 10.40 -6.23 -2.13
C GLN A 236 10.57 -4.73 -2.31
N LEU A 237 10.23 -4.22 -3.50
CA LEU A 237 10.16 -2.78 -3.72
C LEU A 237 9.03 -2.19 -2.86
N SER A 238 9.38 -1.48 -1.79
CA SER A 238 8.44 -0.72 -0.97
C SER A 238 8.46 0.73 -1.44
N PRO A 239 7.45 1.24 -2.14
CA PRO A 239 7.40 2.66 -2.48
C PRO A 239 7.19 3.51 -1.23
N TRP A 240 7.47 4.82 -1.32
CA TRP A 240 7.42 5.69 -0.14
C TRP A 240 6.04 5.65 0.55
N TRP A 241 4.93 5.58 -0.18
CA TRP A 241 3.59 5.55 0.44
C TRP A 241 3.21 4.23 1.13
N VAL A 242 4.09 3.22 1.11
CA VAL A 242 3.96 1.98 1.87
C VAL A 242 4.89 1.96 3.08
N SER A 243 5.92 2.81 3.08
CA SER A 243 6.85 3.05 4.19
C SER A 243 7.30 4.52 4.19
N PRO A 244 6.40 5.44 4.57
CA PRO A 244 6.54 6.88 4.29
C PRO A 244 7.57 7.58 5.15
N TRP A 245 8.17 6.90 6.09
CA TRP A 245 8.90 7.54 7.17
C TRP A 245 10.42 7.54 7.00
N ASN A 246 10.94 6.69 6.12
CA ASN A 246 12.38 6.52 5.93
C ASN A 246 12.73 6.30 4.45
N GLN A 247 12.02 6.97 3.57
CA GLN A 247 12.32 7.02 2.14
C GLN A 247 12.19 8.44 1.62
N LEU A 248 12.87 8.72 0.50
CA LEU A 248 12.63 9.94 -0.26
C LEU A 248 11.22 9.89 -0.86
N TRP A 249 10.43 10.94 -0.61
CA TRP A 249 9.16 11.12 -1.27
C TRP A 249 9.41 11.72 -2.65
N ASP A 250 9.11 10.95 -3.67
CA ASP A 250 9.16 11.38 -5.06
C ASP A 250 7.76 11.74 -5.57
N THR A 251 7.69 12.15 -6.83
CA THR A 251 6.44 12.54 -7.49
C THR A 251 5.72 11.38 -8.17
N ASN A 252 6.11 10.12 -7.93
CA ASN A 252 5.64 8.98 -8.73
C ASN A 252 4.36 8.32 -8.19
N MET A 253 3.93 8.63 -6.96
CA MET A 253 2.77 7.99 -6.34
C MET A 253 1.53 8.08 -7.22
N ASN A 254 1.17 9.28 -7.68
CA ASN A 254 0.00 9.50 -8.52
C ASN A 254 0.04 8.70 -9.84
N ARG A 255 1.20 8.62 -10.50
CA ARG A 255 1.39 7.84 -11.74
C ARG A 255 1.20 6.34 -11.51
N ILE A 256 1.72 5.83 -10.40
CA ILE A 256 1.63 4.40 -10.08
C ILE A 256 0.22 4.06 -9.62
N MET A 257 -0.31 4.82 -8.66
CA MET A 257 -1.65 4.65 -8.12
C MET A 257 -2.75 4.89 -9.17
N ALA A 258 -2.51 5.63 -10.25
CA ALA A 258 -3.48 5.74 -11.35
C ALA A 258 -3.84 4.39 -12.01
N ASN A 259 -3.00 3.36 -11.83
CA ASN A 259 -3.26 1.99 -12.30
C ASN A 259 -3.81 1.06 -11.19
N GLY A 260 -4.05 1.59 -9.99
CA GLY A 260 -4.68 0.87 -8.90
C GLY A 260 -6.17 0.58 -9.18
N ARG A 261 -6.78 -0.20 -8.29
CA ARG A 261 -8.21 -0.43 -8.29
C ARG A 261 -8.92 0.87 -7.94
N ARG A 262 -9.85 1.29 -8.81
CA ARG A 262 -10.67 2.49 -8.61
C ARG A 262 -12.14 2.09 -8.62
N VAL A 263 -12.93 2.67 -7.74
CA VAL A 263 -14.38 2.49 -7.67
C VAL A 263 -15.04 3.86 -7.83
N ALA A 264 -16.03 3.96 -8.69
CA ALA A 264 -16.86 5.16 -8.82
C ALA A 264 -17.89 5.19 -7.70
N ILE A 265 -17.59 5.93 -6.64
CA ILE A 265 -18.47 6.07 -5.48
C ILE A 265 -19.47 7.19 -5.79
N PRO A 266 -20.79 6.92 -5.85
CA PRO A 266 -21.79 7.97 -5.97
C PRO A 266 -21.85 8.76 -4.65
N VAL A 267 -21.64 10.07 -4.68
CA VAL A 267 -21.77 10.97 -3.52
C VAL A 267 -22.74 12.11 -3.85
N GLN A 268 -23.44 12.62 -2.84
CA GLN A 268 -24.44 13.69 -3.02
C GLN A 268 -23.79 15.07 -2.96
N GLY A 269 -24.11 15.92 -3.93
CA GLY A 269 -23.50 17.23 -4.11
C GLY A 269 -22.11 17.18 -4.73
N GLN A 270 -21.67 18.33 -5.27
CA GLN A 270 -20.37 18.45 -5.93
C GLN A 270 -19.22 18.26 -4.92
N PRO A 271 -18.26 17.35 -5.17
CA PRO A 271 -17.03 17.26 -4.40
C PRO A 271 -16.18 18.52 -4.63
N VAL A 272 -15.91 19.27 -3.57
CA VAL A 272 -15.05 20.45 -3.62
C VAL A 272 -13.74 20.12 -2.91
N MET A 273 -12.70 19.92 -3.71
CA MET A 273 -11.32 19.74 -3.23
C MET A 273 -10.52 20.99 -3.62
N ASP A 274 -10.34 21.92 -2.69
CA ASP A 274 -9.68 23.23 -2.91
C ASP A 274 -8.14 23.13 -3.08
N ILE A 275 -7.68 22.21 -3.93
CA ILE A 275 -6.27 22.00 -4.26
C ILE A 275 -6.09 21.93 -5.77
N ASN A 276 -4.93 22.39 -6.26
CA ASN A 276 -4.60 22.40 -7.68
C ASN A 276 -3.26 21.69 -7.91
N PRO A 277 -3.28 20.36 -8.11
CA PRO A 277 -2.08 19.58 -8.30
C PRO A 277 -1.35 20.04 -9.55
N THR A 278 -0.03 20.06 -9.48
CA THR A 278 0.84 20.43 -10.62
C THR A 278 0.74 19.44 -11.77
N GLN A 279 0.42 18.18 -11.48
CA GLN A 279 0.16 17.12 -12.44
C GLN A 279 -0.94 16.20 -11.90
N PRO A 280 -2.24 16.50 -12.12
CA PRO A 280 -3.28 15.55 -11.78
C PRO A 280 -3.18 14.38 -12.78
N ILE A 281 -2.82 13.18 -12.29
CA ILE A 281 -2.60 12.01 -13.14
C ILE A 281 -3.80 11.07 -13.09
N MET A 282 -4.52 10.99 -11.96
CA MET A 282 -5.78 10.25 -11.90
C MET A 282 -6.83 10.95 -12.75
N ARG A 283 -6.84 10.64 -14.06
CA ARG A 283 -7.87 11.14 -14.98
C ARG A 283 -9.22 10.61 -14.52
N ALA A 284 -10.14 11.54 -14.29
CA ALA A 284 -11.52 11.21 -14.02
C ALA A 284 -12.25 10.78 -15.29
N PRO A 285 -13.33 10.00 -15.16
CA PRO A 285 -14.29 9.84 -16.25
C PRO A 285 -14.85 11.21 -16.63
N ALA A 286 -14.74 11.60 -17.90
CA ALA A 286 -15.61 12.64 -18.44
C ALA A 286 -16.94 12.04 -18.94
N THR A 287 -16.91 10.76 -19.33
CA THR A 287 -18.06 9.95 -19.73
C THR A 287 -17.96 8.54 -19.13
N GLN A 288 -19.07 7.81 -19.11
CA GLN A 288 -19.08 6.39 -18.72
C GLN A 288 -18.19 5.53 -19.64
N ALA A 289 -18.05 5.93 -20.92
CA ALA A 289 -17.25 5.24 -21.94
C ALA A 289 -15.74 5.53 -21.85
N ASP A 290 -15.30 6.64 -21.22
CA ASP A 290 -13.87 6.96 -21.06
C ASP A 290 -13.13 5.97 -20.16
N LEU A 291 -13.85 5.06 -19.51
CA LEU A 291 -13.37 4.21 -18.43
C LEU A 291 -13.66 2.72 -18.60
N ASP A 292 -14.08 2.27 -19.77
CA ASP A 292 -14.31 0.84 -20.03
C ASP A 292 -13.07 0.02 -19.61
N GLY A 293 -13.20 -0.67 -18.47
CA GLY A 293 -12.21 -1.55 -17.87
C GLY A 293 -11.29 -0.97 -16.78
N LYS A 294 -11.35 0.34 -16.43
CA LYS A 294 -10.41 0.95 -15.45
C LYS A 294 -11.01 1.37 -14.11
N VAL A 295 -12.32 1.56 -14.03
CA VAL A 295 -13.02 1.94 -12.80
C VAL A 295 -14.26 1.06 -12.65
N ASP A 296 -14.47 0.55 -11.45
CA ASP A 296 -15.65 -0.22 -11.07
C ASP A 296 -16.85 0.71 -10.84
N TRP A 297 -17.90 0.52 -11.64
CA TRP A 297 -19.15 1.30 -11.59
C TRP A 297 -20.30 0.56 -10.91
N SER A 298 -20.06 -0.58 -10.29
CA SER A 298 -21.11 -1.41 -9.67
C SER A 298 -21.98 -0.66 -8.67
N LEU A 299 -21.46 0.40 -8.02
CA LEU A 299 -22.22 1.23 -7.08
C LEU A 299 -23.24 2.17 -7.74
N TRP A 300 -23.21 2.31 -9.07
CA TRP A 300 -24.14 3.12 -9.86
C TRP A 300 -25.26 2.28 -10.49
N GLU A 301 -25.21 0.95 -10.38
CA GLU A 301 -26.25 0.07 -10.91
C GLU A 301 -27.60 0.39 -10.26
N GLY A 302 -28.64 0.52 -11.09
CA GLY A 302 -29.99 0.85 -10.62
C GLY A 302 -30.23 2.33 -10.29
N MET A 303 -29.21 3.18 -10.35
CA MET A 303 -29.41 4.63 -10.29
C MET A 303 -30.10 5.12 -11.56
N CYS A 304 -31.15 5.91 -11.38
CA CYS A 304 -31.78 6.64 -12.48
C CYS A 304 -30.83 7.74 -12.96
N MET A 305 -30.02 7.44 -13.95
CA MET A 305 -29.27 8.44 -14.70
C MET A 305 -30.28 9.41 -15.35
N ALA A 306 -29.93 10.68 -15.56
CA ALA A 306 -30.84 11.74 -16.02
C ALA A 306 -31.78 11.38 -17.21
N SER A 307 -31.49 10.35 -17.99
CA SER A 307 -32.33 9.78 -19.06
C SER A 307 -33.52 8.91 -18.58
N CYS A 308 -33.64 8.58 -17.29
CA CYS A 308 -34.77 7.81 -16.76
C CYS A 308 -36.07 8.63 -16.65
N GLY A 309 -36.01 9.95 -16.81
CA GLY A 309 -37.16 10.86 -16.79
C GLY A 309 -38.14 10.68 -17.96
N ASP A 310 -37.72 10.06 -19.07
CA ASP A 310 -38.56 9.87 -20.26
C ASP A 310 -39.26 8.51 -20.33
N GLN A 311 -38.94 7.55 -19.44
CA GLN A 311 -39.58 6.22 -19.41
C GLN A 311 -40.66 6.05 -18.35
N GLN A 312 -40.95 7.07 -17.53
CA GLN A 312 -42.08 7.07 -16.59
C GLN A 312 -43.29 7.92 -17.02
N GLN A 313 -43.33 8.41 -18.27
CA GLN A 313 -44.54 9.03 -18.86
C GLN A 313 -45.31 8.12 -19.82
N GLY A 314 -45.14 6.81 -19.72
CA GLY A 314 -45.82 5.83 -20.57
C GLY A 314 -46.86 4.99 -19.83
N PHE A 315 -47.84 5.60 -19.17
CA PHE A 315 -49.19 5.03 -18.93
C PHE A 315 -50.10 6.11 -18.32
N THR A 316 -50.35 7.19 -19.06
CA THR A 316 -51.60 7.92 -18.88
C THR A 316 -52.70 7.11 -19.56
N VAL A 317 -53.50 6.41 -18.75
CA VAL A 317 -54.78 5.88 -19.20
C VAL A 317 -55.60 7.06 -19.68
N SER A 318 -55.80 7.16 -21.00
CA SER A 318 -56.75 8.08 -21.59
C SER A 318 -58.15 7.79 -20.99
N PRO A 319 -58.93 8.80 -20.58
CA PRO A 319 -60.27 8.56 -20.01
C PRO A 319 -61.22 7.81 -20.95
N ASP A 320 -60.88 7.69 -22.24
CA ASP A 320 -61.79 7.21 -23.29
C ASP A 320 -61.37 5.90 -23.98
N GLY A 321 -60.40 5.15 -23.43
CA GLY A 321 -60.25 3.71 -23.70
C GLY A 321 -60.21 3.26 -25.17
N ARG A 322 -59.46 3.94 -26.05
CA ARG A 322 -59.18 3.43 -27.41
C ARG A 322 -57.69 3.56 -27.74
N GLU A 323 -57.09 2.43 -28.09
CA GLU A 323 -55.70 2.30 -28.55
C GLU A 323 -55.57 2.73 -30.01
N HIS A 324 -54.52 3.47 -30.32
CA HIS A 324 -53.91 3.60 -31.64
C HIS A 324 -52.39 3.51 -31.50
#